data_AF-W4QQK1-F1
#
_entry.id   AF-W4QQK1-F1
#
_cell.length_a   1.000
_cell.length_b   1.000
_cell.length_c   1.000
_cell.angle_alpha   90.00
_cell.angle_beta   90.00
_cell.angle_gamma   90.00
#
_symmetry.space_group_name_H-M   'P 1'
#
loop_
_entity.id
_entity.type
_entity.pdbx_description
1 polymer ?
#
loop_
_entity_poly.entity_id
_entity_poly.type
_entity_poly.pdbx_seq_one_letter_code
_entity_poly.pdbx_strand_id
1 'polypeptide(L)'
;MRDNRNRSLIVLGVVSLLFVVTLTMFSRSNNAEPVSATADLSAEEMTNDSSNYNNHTDNSSGDSKTQNNIDNIIDAEDNSVVNLIENHSSSHTAEITNTVENQIEGHSSDIENSIENHVNTGEEHSVENNVTNQVDVNVSVTVSNQITNDVSGTSSREDADTGEENGNGQGSNDNGDGEDQDSNGNGNGNNDEETPETVWGVDSASLTTDELLACVRDNFGDPAVWGRYLLTNEGVSYGLTDEEIELLLSNDIEILVIWNHFTDGTGYENGQNEANEAVEAARDLGIPEEVALFANVEPIYPIDSDFIQGWHDVVSESEYSSGIYGIFDPSEELYVAFEAAAEADSSILDEMYVWTAAPNEGITTEENAPEYNPEYPDGALIAGWQYGIDAETCNIDTNLFDGNVLNVLWE
;
A
#
# COMPACT_ATOMS: atom_id res chain seq x y z
N MET A 1 -46.06 -42.55 57.51
CA MET A 1 -45.02 -42.80 58.54
C MET A 1 -43.68 -42.90 57.81
N ARG A 2 -42.74 -42.01 58.16
CA ARG A 2 -41.26 -42.02 58.01
C ARG A 2 -40.65 -42.63 56.73
N ASP A 3 -40.04 -41.85 55.84
CA ASP A 3 -38.74 -41.14 55.98
C ASP A 3 -37.52 -42.08 55.80
N ASN A 4 -36.78 -41.95 54.69
CA ASN A 4 -35.34 -41.67 54.69
C ASN A 4 -34.67 -41.79 53.29
N ARG A 5 -34.07 -40.65 52.88
CA ARG A 5 -32.65 -40.42 52.50
C ARG A 5 -31.98 -41.21 51.36
N ASN A 6 -31.73 -40.47 50.27
CA ASN A 6 -30.45 -39.88 49.83
C ASN A 6 -29.17 -40.72 49.56
N ARG A 7 -28.49 -40.28 48.47
CA ARG A 7 -27.10 -40.48 47.99
C ARG A 7 -26.94 -41.65 47.00
N SER A 8 -26.19 -41.59 45.89
CA SER A 8 -25.16 -40.66 45.36
C SER A 8 -24.80 -41.15 43.92
N LEU A 9 -24.65 -40.28 42.91
CA LEU A 9 -23.39 -39.86 42.23
C LEU A 9 -23.11 -40.53 40.86
N ILE A 10 -22.51 -39.74 39.94
CA ILE A 10 -21.63 -40.10 38.78
C ILE A 10 -22.36 -40.41 37.45
N VAL A 11 -22.01 -39.93 36.25
CA VAL A 11 -21.18 -38.86 35.61
C VAL A 11 -21.06 -39.26 34.12
N LEU A 12 -21.02 -38.28 33.19
CA LEU A 12 -20.68 -38.35 31.74
C LEU A 12 -21.54 -39.29 30.86
N GLY A 13 -21.96 -38.98 29.64
CA GLY A 13 -21.33 -38.22 28.56
C GLY A 13 -21.28 -39.12 27.31
N VAL A 14 -21.31 -38.50 26.12
CA VAL A 14 -21.02 -39.05 24.77
C VAL A 14 -22.21 -39.18 23.80
N VAL A 15 -22.11 -38.29 22.81
CA VAL A 15 -22.76 -38.18 21.50
C VAL A 15 -22.45 -39.40 20.63
N SER A 16 -23.41 -39.86 19.82
CA SER A 16 -23.09 -40.62 18.62
C SER A 16 -24.08 -40.31 17.50
N LEU A 17 -23.57 -39.58 16.51
CA LEU A 17 -24.19 -39.24 15.24
C LEU A 17 -24.05 -40.46 14.31
N LEU A 18 -25.15 -40.92 13.71
CA LEU A 18 -25.11 -42.00 12.71
C LEU A 18 -25.87 -41.57 11.46
N PHE A 19 -25.09 -41.42 10.39
CA PHE A 19 -25.48 -41.12 9.02
C PHE A 19 -26.50 -42.15 8.46
N VAL A 20 -27.52 -41.66 7.76
CA VAL A 20 -28.25 -42.43 6.75
C VAL A 20 -28.33 -41.60 5.47
N VAL A 21 -27.63 -42.07 4.45
CA VAL A 21 -27.70 -41.64 3.05
C VAL A 21 -28.87 -42.37 2.39
N THR A 22 -29.71 -41.68 1.59
CA THR A 22 -30.05 -42.05 0.19
C THR A 22 -31.02 -41.08 -0.50
N LEU A 23 -30.53 -40.48 -1.60
CA LEU A 23 -31.06 -40.46 -2.97
C LEU A 23 -32.33 -39.66 -3.36
N THR A 24 -32.13 -38.60 -4.16
CA THR A 24 -32.99 -38.23 -5.33
C THR A 24 -32.07 -37.68 -6.44
N MET A 25 -31.84 -38.44 -7.51
CA MET A 25 -32.51 -38.38 -8.84
C MET A 25 -32.11 -37.17 -9.71
N PHE A 26 -31.34 -37.52 -10.75
CA PHE A 26 -30.89 -36.76 -11.92
C PHE A 26 -31.92 -35.80 -12.56
N SER A 27 -31.46 -34.57 -12.85
CA SER A 27 -31.80 -33.85 -14.08
C SER A 27 -30.50 -33.58 -14.84
N ARG A 28 -30.42 -34.10 -16.08
CA ARG A 28 -29.37 -33.78 -17.04
C ARG A 28 -29.65 -32.39 -17.62
N SER A 29 -28.74 -31.45 -17.43
CA SER A 29 -28.48 -30.39 -18.40
C SER A 29 -27.05 -30.56 -18.88
N ASN A 30 -26.85 -30.59 -20.20
CA ASN A 30 -25.53 -30.58 -20.80
C ASN A 30 -24.85 -29.26 -20.43
N ASN A 31 -23.69 -29.34 -19.80
CA ASN A 31 -22.59 -28.39 -19.95
C ASN A 31 -21.30 -29.20 -19.82
N ALA A 32 -20.32 -28.88 -20.66
CA ALA A 32 -19.05 -29.59 -20.76
C ALA A 32 -18.39 -29.72 -19.39
N GLU A 33 -17.86 -30.90 -19.07
CA GLU A 33 -17.04 -31.09 -17.87
C GLU A 33 -15.74 -30.28 -18.03
N PRO A 34 -15.27 -29.57 -16.98
CA PRO A 34 -13.93 -28.99 -16.98
C PRO A 34 -12.91 -30.13 -16.99
N VAL A 35 -11.88 -29.97 -17.83
CA VAL A 35 -10.75 -30.90 -17.89
C VAL A 35 -9.96 -30.78 -16.58
N SER A 36 -10.17 -31.72 -15.68
CA SER A 36 -9.34 -31.91 -14.50
C SER A 36 -8.08 -32.68 -14.91
N ALA A 37 -6.94 -32.00 -14.91
CA ALA A 37 -5.63 -32.64 -14.96
C ALA A 37 -5.04 -32.62 -13.54
N THR A 38 -5.38 -33.60 -12.72
CA THR A 38 -4.71 -33.83 -11.43
C THR A 38 -3.39 -34.58 -11.67
N ALA A 39 -2.26 -33.91 -11.46
CA ALA A 39 -0.97 -34.56 -11.23
C ALA A 39 -0.67 -34.49 -9.73
N ASP A 40 -1.04 -35.54 -9.01
CA ASP A 40 -0.69 -35.74 -7.60
C ASP A 40 0.74 -36.29 -7.55
N LEU A 41 1.70 -35.47 -7.12
CA LEU A 41 3.10 -35.87 -6.90
C LEU A 41 3.47 -35.59 -5.44
N SER A 42 3.17 -36.55 -4.56
CA SER A 42 3.77 -36.62 -3.24
C SER A 42 5.25 -37.02 -3.37
N ALA A 43 6.18 -36.12 -3.08
CA ALA A 43 7.61 -36.43 -3.02
C ALA A 43 8.01 -36.97 -1.63
N GLU A 44 8.69 -38.11 -1.62
CA GLU A 44 9.27 -38.78 -0.44
C GLU A 44 10.54 -38.04 0.06
N GLU A 45 10.78 -38.09 1.38
CA GLU A 45 11.96 -37.61 2.10
C GLU A 45 13.28 -37.74 1.30
N MET A 46 13.95 -36.62 1.02
CA MET A 46 15.36 -36.59 0.61
C MET A 46 16.09 -35.37 1.20
N THR A 47 17.12 -35.64 1.99
CA THR A 47 18.02 -34.64 2.60
C THR A 47 19.17 -34.30 1.66
N ASN A 48 19.30 -33.02 1.27
CA ASN A 48 20.45 -32.14 1.49
C ASN A 48 20.38 -30.86 0.64
N ASP A 49 19.42 -30.78 -0.29
CA ASP A 49 19.04 -29.61 -1.10
C ASP A 49 17.72 -29.98 -1.81
N SER A 50 16.73 -29.07 -1.86
CA SER A 50 15.46 -29.31 -2.55
C SER A 50 15.15 -28.19 -3.55
N SER A 51 14.98 -28.55 -4.83
CA SER A 51 14.53 -27.61 -5.86
C SER A 51 13.16 -28.02 -6.40
N ASN A 52 12.15 -27.17 -6.26
CA ASN A 52 10.81 -27.40 -6.78
C ASN A 52 10.48 -26.40 -7.90
N TYR A 53 9.94 -26.90 -9.02
CA TYR A 53 9.62 -26.09 -10.20
C TYR A 53 8.23 -26.44 -10.71
N ASN A 54 7.27 -25.54 -10.53
CA ASN A 54 5.91 -25.69 -11.03
C ASN A 54 5.66 -24.71 -12.17
N ASN A 55 5.03 -25.18 -13.24
CA ASN A 55 4.64 -24.32 -14.37
C ASN A 55 3.22 -24.66 -14.82
N HIS A 56 2.32 -23.67 -14.78
CA HIS A 56 0.96 -23.76 -15.28
C HIS A 56 0.73 -22.76 -16.40
N THR A 57 0.13 -23.21 -17.50
CA THR A 57 -0.25 -22.34 -18.61
C THR A 57 -1.67 -22.66 -19.06
N ASP A 58 -2.57 -21.68 -19.02
CA ASP A 58 -3.98 -21.86 -19.34
C ASP A 58 -4.47 -20.87 -20.40
N ASN A 59 -5.15 -21.40 -21.44
CA ASN A 59 -5.66 -20.62 -22.57
C ASN A 59 -7.16 -20.85 -22.74
N SER A 60 -7.98 -19.83 -22.53
CA SER A 60 -9.45 -19.95 -22.58
C SER A 60 -10.13 -18.99 -23.57
N SER A 61 -11.26 -19.43 -24.16
CA SER A 61 -12.04 -18.65 -25.14
C SER A 61 -13.56 -18.83 -24.92
N GLY A 62 -14.33 -17.73 -24.91
CA GLY A 62 -15.74 -17.70 -24.45
C GLY A 62 -15.82 -17.69 -22.91
N ASP A 63 -16.97 -17.34 -22.30
CA ASP A 63 -17.10 -17.18 -20.83
C ASP A 63 -16.36 -18.29 -20.06
N SER A 64 -15.31 -17.90 -19.34
CA SER A 64 -14.33 -18.84 -18.80
C SER A 64 -14.06 -18.59 -17.32
N LYS A 65 -13.90 -19.71 -16.59
CA LYS A 65 -13.38 -19.74 -15.22
C LYS A 65 -12.09 -20.55 -15.22
N THR A 66 -10.98 -19.92 -14.86
CA THR A 66 -9.65 -20.55 -14.76
C THR A 66 -9.24 -20.59 -13.30
N GLN A 67 -8.77 -21.75 -12.82
CA GLN A 67 -8.30 -21.90 -11.45
C GLN A 67 -7.00 -22.68 -11.41
N ASN A 68 -5.94 -22.04 -10.90
CA ASN A 68 -4.62 -22.63 -10.73
C ASN A 68 -4.30 -22.73 -9.24
N ASN A 69 -3.98 -23.92 -8.74
CA ASN A 69 -3.58 -24.13 -7.35
C ASN A 69 -2.22 -24.85 -7.31
N ILE A 70 -1.24 -24.28 -6.63
CA ILE A 70 0.11 -24.84 -6.45
C ILE A 70 0.42 -24.86 -4.95
N ASP A 71 0.70 -26.04 -4.40
CA ASP A 71 1.08 -26.20 -2.98
C ASP A 71 2.48 -26.82 -2.89
N ASN A 72 3.42 -26.11 -2.29
CA ASN A 72 4.79 -26.56 -2.06
C ASN A 72 5.04 -26.71 -0.56
N ILE A 73 5.24 -27.93 -0.09
CA ILE A 73 5.61 -28.21 1.31
C ILE A 73 7.00 -28.82 1.30
N ILE A 74 8.00 -28.11 1.81
CA ILE A 74 9.41 -28.49 1.70
C ILE A 74 10.08 -28.40 3.07
N ASP A 75 10.78 -29.46 3.48
CA ASP A 75 11.64 -29.52 4.67
C ASP A 75 13.03 -30.01 4.23
N ALA A 76 13.95 -29.07 3.98
CA ALA A 76 15.31 -29.34 3.53
C ALA A 76 16.27 -28.20 3.87
N GLU A 77 17.58 -28.49 3.92
CA GLU A 77 18.58 -27.51 4.39
C GLU A 77 18.65 -26.27 3.49
N ASP A 78 18.88 -26.41 2.18
CA ASP A 78 18.70 -25.29 1.25
C ASP A 78 17.60 -25.59 0.22
N ASN A 79 16.74 -24.61 -0.02
CA ASN A 79 15.52 -24.76 -0.81
C ASN A 79 15.50 -23.75 -1.95
N SER A 80 15.07 -24.18 -3.13
CA SER A 80 14.76 -23.29 -4.25
C SER A 80 13.39 -23.65 -4.82
N VAL A 81 12.46 -22.71 -4.84
CA VAL A 81 11.11 -22.93 -5.36
C VAL A 81 10.83 -21.91 -6.45
N VAL A 82 10.39 -22.38 -7.61
CA VAL A 82 9.95 -21.52 -8.70
C VAL A 82 8.56 -21.95 -9.16
N ASN A 83 7.59 -21.06 -9.06
CA ASN A 83 6.21 -21.26 -9.49
C ASN A 83 5.89 -20.27 -10.60
N LEU A 84 5.71 -20.75 -11.82
CA LEU A 84 5.29 -19.97 -12.97
C LEU A 84 3.83 -20.28 -13.31
N ILE A 85 2.98 -19.28 -13.38
CA ILE A 85 1.60 -19.39 -13.84
C ILE A 85 1.40 -18.36 -14.93
N GLU A 86 0.87 -18.78 -16.08
CA GLU A 86 0.55 -17.89 -17.20
C GLU A 86 -0.87 -18.19 -17.70
N ASN A 87 -1.78 -17.23 -17.58
CA ASN A 87 -3.15 -17.36 -18.04
C ASN A 87 -3.42 -16.40 -19.19
N HIS A 88 -3.92 -16.90 -20.31
CA HIS A 88 -4.46 -16.08 -21.39
C HIS A 88 -5.95 -16.34 -21.55
N SER A 89 -6.76 -15.30 -21.41
CA SER A 89 -8.18 -15.35 -21.69
C SER A 89 -8.56 -14.36 -22.77
N SER A 90 -9.31 -14.84 -23.77
CA SER A 90 -9.97 -13.99 -24.76
C SER A 90 -11.50 -14.05 -24.65
N SER A 91 -12.01 -14.23 -23.43
CA SER A 91 -13.42 -14.48 -23.14
C SER A 91 -14.19 -13.20 -22.81
N HIS A 92 -15.45 -13.08 -23.26
CA HIS A 92 -16.29 -11.90 -22.98
C HIS A 92 -16.49 -11.65 -21.48
N THR A 93 -16.48 -12.73 -20.68
CA THR A 93 -16.33 -12.69 -19.22
C THR A 93 -15.24 -13.65 -18.79
N ALA A 94 -14.37 -13.23 -17.87
CA ALA A 94 -13.26 -14.05 -17.38
C ALA A 94 -13.22 -14.01 -15.85
N GLU A 95 -13.23 -15.17 -15.21
CA GLU A 95 -12.88 -15.31 -13.79
C GLU A 95 -11.61 -16.15 -13.69
N ILE A 96 -10.50 -15.58 -13.23
CA ILE A 96 -9.23 -16.28 -13.06
C ILE A 96 -8.85 -16.24 -11.58
N THR A 97 -8.59 -17.39 -10.98
CA THR A 97 -8.08 -17.49 -9.62
C THR A 97 -6.78 -18.28 -9.62
N ASN A 98 -5.70 -17.69 -9.13
CA ASN A 98 -4.42 -18.35 -8.93
C ASN A 98 -4.16 -18.43 -7.43
N THR A 99 -3.86 -19.61 -6.92
CA THR A 99 -3.50 -19.86 -5.53
C THR A 99 -2.14 -20.56 -5.52
N VAL A 100 -1.16 -19.98 -4.84
CA VAL A 100 0.16 -20.58 -4.65
C VAL A 100 0.49 -20.55 -3.17
N GLU A 101 0.67 -21.71 -2.56
CA GLU A 101 1.04 -21.84 -1.14
C GLU A 101 2.42 -22.49 -1.04
N ASN A 102 3.39 -21.78 -0.51
CA ASN A 102 4.74 -22.28 -0.24
C ASN A 102 4.94 -22.38 1.28
N GLN A 103 5.01 -23.59 1.82
CA GLN A 103 5.39 -23.87 3.20
C GLN A 103 6.79 -24.49 3.21
N ILE A 104 7.80 -23.72 3.65
CA ILE A 104 9.20 -24.15 3.60
C ILE A 104 9.85 -24.08 4.98
N GLU A 105 10.48 -25.17 5.40
CA GLU A 105 11.30 -25.30 6.60
C GLU A 105 12.74 -25.66 6.20
N GLY A 106 13.75 -25.01 6.81
CA GLY A 106 15.15 -25.20 6.36
C GLY A 106 16.21 -24.28 6.96
N HIS A 107 17.35 -24.17 6.29
CA HIS A 107 18.41 -23.21 6.59
C HIS A 107 18.38 -22.01 5.65
N SER A 108 18.28 -22.24 4.34
CA SER A 108 18.15 -21.18 3.34
C SER A 108 17.03 -21.48 2.34
N SER A 109 16.36 -20.44 1.83
CA SER A 109 15.30 -20.61 0.83
C SER A 109 15.28 -19.47 -0.19
N ASP A 110 15.26 -19.81 -1.47
CA ASP A 110 14.97 -18.89 -2.58
C ASP A 110 13.63 -19.27 -3.22
N ILE A 111 12.63 -18.40 -3.14
CA ILE A 111 11.28 -18.65 -3.67
C ILE A 111 10.96 -17.61 -4.74
N GLU A 112 10.55 -18.05 -5.91
CA GLU A 112 10.11 -17.22 -7.03
C GLU A 112 8.69 -17.64 -7.43
N ASN A 113 7.72 -16.74 -7.32
CA ASN A 113 6.36 -16.94 -7.80
C ASN A 113 6.10 -15.93 -8.90
N SER A 114 6.04 -16.36 -10.15
CA SER A 114 5.70 -15.54 -11.31
C SER A 114 4.30 -15.89 -11.80
N ILE A 115 3.36 -14.96 -11.76
CA ILE A 115 1.99 -15.14 -12.23
C ILE A 115 1.65 -14.06 -13.24
N GLU A 116 1.40 -14.45 -14.49
CA GLU A 116 1.01 -13.55 -15.57
C GLU A 116 -0.42 -13.87 -16.00
N ASN A 117 -1.32 -12.89 -15.97
CA ASN A 117 -2.70 -13.01 -16.43
C ASN A 117 -2.95 -12.00 -17.54
N HIS A 118 -3.17 -12.49 -18.76
CA HIS A 118 -3.53 -11.69 -19.92
C HIS A 118 -5.01 -11.92 -20.27
N VAL A 119 -5.87 -10.96 -19.98
CA VAL A 119 -7.30 -11.01 -20.26
C VAL A 119 -7.65 -9.95 -21.27
N ASN A 120 -7.97 -10.37 -22.50
CA ASN A 120 -8.21 -9.47 -23.62
C ASN A 120 -9.63 -9.68 -24.16
N THR A 121 -10.47 -8.64 -24.09
CA THR A 121 -11.88 -8.53 -24.56
C THR A 121 -12.94 -8.90 -23.52
N GLY A 122 -13.92 -8.02 -23.26
CA GLY A 122 -15.08 -8.32 -22.41
C GLY A 122 -15.69 -7.11 -21.69
N GLU A 123 -16.82 -7.32 -21.01
CA GLU A 123 -17.52 -6.32 -20.17
C GLU A 123 -17.24 -6.51 -18.67
N GLU A 124 -17.03 -7.75 -18.20
CA GLU A 124 -16.78 -8.09 -16.78
C GLU A 124 -15.63 -9.11 -16.62
N HIS A 125 -14.61 -8.76 -15.85
CA HIS A 125 -13.46 -9.62 -15.54
C HIS A 125 -13.16 -9.61 -14.04
N SER A 126 -12.78 -10.77 -13.50
CA SER A 126 -12.29 -10.93 -12.13
C SER A 126 -11.02 -11.75 -12.17
N VAL A 127 -9.91 -11.19 -11.69
CA VAL A 127 -8.64 -11.91 -11.56
C VAL A 127 -8.21 -11.83 -10.09
N GLU A 128 -8.01 -12.98 -9.47
CA GLU A 128 -7.62 -13.13 -8.08
C GLU A 128 -6.31 -13.93 -8.03
N ASN A 129 -5.29 -13.38 -7.37
CA ASN A 129 -4.00 -14.06 -7.17
C ASN A 129 -3.71 -14.11 -5.67
N ASN A 130 -3.69 -15.31 -5.11
CA ASN A 130 -3.47 -15.61 -3.71
C ASN A 130 -2.12 -16.34 -3.58
N VAL A 131 -1.05 -15.63 -3.25
CA VAL A 131 0.27 -16.23 -3.04
C VAL A 131 0.62 -16.15 -1.56
N THR A 132 0.81 -17.29 -0.91
CA THR A 132 1.20 -17.40 0.49
C THR A 132 2.57 -18.05 0.59
N ASN A 133 3.52 -17.38 1.25
CA ASN A 133 4.85 -17.93 1.52
C ASN A 133 5.05 -18.03 3.04
N GLN A 134 4.89 -19.22 3.60
CA GLN A 134 5.19 -19.53 4.99
C GLN A 134 6.59 -20.16 5.07
N VAL A 135 7.59 -19.37 5.46
CA VAL A 135 9.00 -19.77 5.45
C VAL A 135 9.58 -19.71 6.87
N ASP A 136 10.07 -20.85 7.37
CA ASP A 136 10.77 -20.98 8.65
C ASP A 136 12.20 -21.48 8.40
N VAL A 137 13.13 -20.54 8.23
CA VAL A 137 14.55 -20.86 8.05
C VAL A 137 15.48 -20.00 8.91
N ASN A 138 16.72 -20.45 9.08
CA ASN A 138 17.64 -19.91 10.08
C ASN A 138 18.89 -19.17 9.54
N VAL A 139 19.10 -19.11 8.22
CA VAL A 139 20.23 -18.40 7.59
C VAL A 139 19.79 -17.30 6.64
N SER A 140 19.06 -17.61 5.56
CA SER A 140 18.72 -16.62 4.53
C SER A 140 17.44 -16.98 3.77
N VAL A 141 16.59 -15.99 3.55
CA VAL A 141 15.37 -16.11 2.74
C VAL A 141 15.38 -15.07 1.65
N THR A 142 15.14 -15.50 0.42
CA THR A 142 14.77 -14.64 -0.69
C THR A 142 13.37 -15.06 -1.16
N VAL A 143 12.41 -14.14 -1.19
CA VAL A 143 11.11 -14.38 -1.82
C VAL A 143 10.86 -13.30 -2.87
N SER A 144 10.56 -13.73 -4.09
CA SER A 144 10.18 -12.87 -5.20
C SER A 144 8.80 -13.30 -5.69
N ASN A 145 7.80 -12.43 -5.55
CA ASN A 145 6.47 -12.65 -6.09
C ASN A 145 6.23 -11.63 -7.22
N GLN A 146 6.35 -12.06 -8.47
CA GLN A 146 6.07 -11.23 -9.63
C GLN A 146 4.66 -11.56 -10.15
N ILE A 147 3.71 -10.64 -9.98
CA ILE A 147 2.34 -10.84 -10.45
C ILE A 147 1.99 -9.74 -11.45
N THR A 148 1.64 -10.11 -12.68
CA THR A 148 1.22 -9.19 -13.74
C THR A 148 -0.19 -9.52 -14.17
N ASN A 149 -1.10 -8.54 -14.12
CA ASN A 149 -2.47 -8.66 -14.60
C ASN A 149 -2.70 -7.63 -15.71
N ASP A 150 -2.69 -8.08 -16.95
CA ASP A 150 -2.99 -7.30 -18.15
C ASP A 150 -4.43 -7.56 -18.57
N VAL A 151 -5.36 -6.71 -18.11
CA VAL A 151 -6.81 -6.86 -18.34
C VAL A 151 -7.33 -5.69 -19.18
N SER A 152 -7.74 -5.96 -20.42
CA SER A 152 -8.23 -4.93 -21.35
C SER A 152 -9.73 -5.07 -21.65
N GLY A 153 -10.51 -4.05 -21.23
CA GLY A 153 -11.95 -3.93 -21.48
C GLY A 153 -12.27 -2.97 -22.64
N THR A 154 -13.04 -3.41 -23.63
CA THR A 154 -13.61 -2.52 -24.65
C THR A 154 -14.91 -1.92 -24.15
N SER A 155 -14.86 -0.69 -23.65
CA SER A 155 -16.07 0.11 -23.41
C SER A 155 -16.66 0.56 -24.75
N SER A 156 -17.55 -0.26 -25.33
CA SER A 156 -18.42 0.18 -26.43
C SER A 156 -19.44 1.19 -25.90
N ARG A 157 -19.11 2.48 -26.01
CA ARG A 157 -20.10 3.56 -25.99
C ARG A 157 -20.97 3.43 -27.24
N GLU A 158 -22.12 2.78 -27.10
CA GLU A 158 -23.26 2.96 -28.01
C GLU A 158 -23.85 4.35 -27.75
N ASP A 159 -23.53 5.33 -28.59
CA ASP A 159 -24.36 6.53 -28.74
C ASP A 159 -25.11 6.45 -30.07
N ALA A 160 -26.41 6.17 -29.94
CA ALA A 160 -27.36 6.16 -31.02
C ALA A 160 -28.04 7.53 -31.15
N ASP A 161 -27.93 8.06 -32.36
CA ASP A 161 -29.04 8.63 -33.15
C ASP A 161 -29.47 10.10 -32.94
N THR A 162 -29.04 10.90 -33.91
CA THR A 162 -29.81 11.87 -34.72
C THR A 162 -30.32 13.19 -34.14
N GLY A 163 -29.85 14.25 -34.80
CA GLY A 163 -30.52 15.55 -34.87
C GLY A 163 -29.84 16.46 -35.90
N GLU A 164 -30.03 16.18 -37.20
CA GLU A 164 -29.75 17.14 -38.27
C GLU A 164 -30.67 18.37 -38.12
N GLU A 165 -30.14 19.59 -38.27
CA GLU A 165 -30.56 20.51 -39.34
C GLU A 165 -29.69 21.79 -39.42
N ASN A 166 -28.96 21.88 -40.53
CA ASN A 166 -28.61 23.04 -41.36
C ASN A 166 -28.88 24.49 -40.88
N GLY A 167 -27.81 25.30 -40.92
CA GLY A 167 -27.89 26.77 -40.94
C GLY A 167 -26.64 27.42 -41.54
N ASN A 168 -26.60 27.53 -42.87
CA ASN A 168 -25.59 28.23 -43.67
C ASN A 168 -25.58 29.75 -43.36
N GLY A 169 -24.42 30.38 -43.14
CA GLY A 169 -24.34 31.81 -42.82
C GLY A 169 -22.94 32.41 -42.95
N GLN A 170 -22.58 32.74 -44.17
CA GLN A 170 -21.32 33.32 -44.64
C GLN A 170 -21.14 34.81 -44.24
N GLY A 171 -19.94 35.16 -43.76
CA GLY A 171 -19.26 36.41 -44.07
C GLY A 171 -19.42 37.60 -43.11
N SER A 172 -18.29 38.05 -42.54
CA SER A 172 -17.61 39.30 -42.90
C SER A 172 -16.90 39.93 -41.69
N ASN A 173 -15.63 40.27 -41.91
CA ASN A 173 -14.83 41.23 -41.13
C ASN A 173 -15.63 42.48 -40.76
N ASP A 174 -15.40 42.99 -39.55
CA ASP A 174 -15.08 44.41 -39.39
C ASP A 174 -14.13 44.63 -38.20
N ASN A 175 -13.15 45.51 -38.44
CA ASN A 175 -12.18 46.01 -37.48
C ASN A 175 -12.83 47.10 -36.62
N GLY A 176 -12.40 47.22 -35.37
CA GLY A 176 -12.75 48.35 -34.52
C GLY A 176 -11.76 48.49 -33.37
N ASP A 177 -10.72 49.28 -33.63
CA ASP A 177 -9.76 49.84 -32.67
C ASP A 177 -10.44 50.50 -31.46
N GLY A 178 -9.78 50.48 -30.30
CA GLY A 178 -10.27 51.20 -29.12
C GLY A 178 -9.39 51.14 -27.86
N GLU A 179 -8.16 51.66 -27.99
CA GLU A 179 -7.42 52.45 -26.99
C GLU A 179 -6.85 51.81 -25.70
N ASP A 180 -5.52 51.86 -25.68
CA ASP A 180 -4.56 51.92 -24.58
C ASP A 180 -5.02 52.66 -23.30
N GLN A 181 -4.70 52.06 -22.15
CA GLN A 181 -4.11 52.80 -21.02
C GLN A 181 -2.98 52.00 -20.39
N ASP A 182 -1.76 52.42 -20.73
CA ASP A 182 -0.55 52.23 -19.94
C ASP A 182 -0.73 52.85 -18.55
N SER A 183 -0.46 52.06 -17.50
CA SER A 183 0.10 52.61 -16.27
C SER A 183 1.31 51.78 -15.85
N ASN A 184 2.44 52.36 -16.21
CA ASN A 184 3.80 52.01 -15.85
C ASN A 184 3.95 51.93 -14.31
N GLY A 185 4.25 50.74 -13.80
CA GLY A 185 4.59 50.48 -12.39
C GLY A 185 5.86 49.65 -12.32
N ASN A 186 7.00 50.31 -12.48
CA ASN A 186 8.34 49.75 -12.31
C ASN A 186 8.57 49.39 -10.83
N GLY A 187 8.41 48.11 -10.49
CA GLY A 187 8.75 47.53 -9.20
C GLY A 187 9.68 46.34 -9.41
N ASN A 188 10.97 46.61 -9.39
CA ASN A 188 12.02 45.59 -9.29
C ASN A 188 11.97 45.00 -7.87
N GLY A 189 11.16 43.96 -7.67
CA GLY A 189 11.19 43.10 -6.50
C GLY A 189 11.89 41.80 -6.88
N ASN A 190 12.95 41.46 -6.15
CA ASN A 190 13.38 40.08 -6.07
C ASN A 190 12.19 39.31 -5.48
N ASN A 191 11.61 38.40 -6.25
CA ASN A 191 10.71 37.40 -5.69
C ASN A 191 11.60 36.37 -4.99
N ASP A 192 11.95 36.68 -3.74
CA ASP A 192 12.09 35.62 -2.76
C ASP A 192 10.62 35.25 -2.47
N GLU A 193 10.11 34.17 -3.09
CA GLU A 193 8.81 33.62 -2.71
C GLU A 193 8.91 33.27 -1.22
N GLU A 194 8.15 33.98 -0.38
CA GLU A 194 8.11 33.66 1.05
C GLU A 194 7.50 32.25 1.18
N THR A 195 8.30 31.31 1.70
CA THR A 195 7.84 29.97 2.05
C THR A 195 6.56 30.10 2.88
N PRO A 196 5.46 29.41 2.51
CA PRO A 196 4.21 29.49 3.27
C PRO A 196 4.45 29.08 4.72
N GLU A 197 3.66 29.61 5.67
CA GLU A 197 3.78 29.21 7.08
C GLU A 197 3.33 27.75 7.24
N THR A 198 2.20 27.40 6.64
CA THR A 198 1.69 26.03 6.58
C THR A 198 1.02 25.77 5.23
N VAL A 199 0.97 24.51 4.82
CA VAL A 199 0.22 24.05 3.66
C VAL A 199 -0.69 22.88 4.01
N TRP A 200 -1.81 22.75 3.29
CA TRP A 200 -2.72 21.64 3.45
C TRP A 200 -2.32 20.48 2.54
N GLY A 201 -2.48 19.26 3.03
CA GLY A 201 -2.18 18.07 2.27
C GLY A 201 -2.94 16.86 2.80
N VAL A 202 -2.66 15.72 2.19
CA VAL A 202 -3.33 14.46 2.51
C VAL A 202 -2.32 13.34 2.55
N ASP A 203 -2.70 12.19 3.08
CA ASP A 203 -1.96 10.94 2.86
C ASP A 203 -2.96 9.81 2.59
N SER A 204 -2.49 8.74 1.96
CA SER A 204 -3.35 7.60 1.63
C SER A 204 -2.58 6.29 1.62
N ALA A 205 -3.21 5.23 2.13
CA ALA A 205 -2.73 3.86 1.96
C ALA A 205 -3.03 3.30 0.55
N SER A 206 -4.06 3.83 -0.12
CA SER A 206 -4.40 3.48 -1.50
C SER A 206 -3.51 4.21 -2.51
N LEU A 207 -3.37 3.62 -3.70
CA LEU A 207 -2.75 4.27 -4.86
C LEU A 207 -3.47 5.58 -5.18
N THR A 208 -2.70 6.62 -5.46
CA THR A 208 -3.19 7.90 -5.97
C THR A 208 -3.37 7.81 -7.46
N THR A 209 -4.61 7.59 -7.86
CA THR A 209 -5.04 7.63 -9.26
C THR A 209 -5.62 8.99 -9.60
N ASP A 210 -5.79 9.29 -10.89
CA ASP A 210 -6.55 10.47 -11.34
C ASP A 210 -7.93 10.57 -10.67
N GLU A 211 -8.58 9.42 -10.45
CA GLU A 211 -9.89 9.34 -9.81
C GLU A 211 -9.83 9.71 -8.33
N LEU A 212 -8.80 9.24 -7.60
CA LEU A 212 -8.59 9.60 -6.20
C LEU A 212 -8.23 11.09 -6.07
N LEU A 213 -7.30 11.59 -6.88
CA LEU A 213 -6.92 13.00 -6.89
C LEU A 213 -8.11 13.90 -7.21
N ALA A 214 -8.94 13.54 -8.20
CA ALA A 214 -10.17 14.26 -8.51
C ALA A 214 -11.18 14.20 -7.34
N CYS A 215 -11.32 13.04 -6.68
CA CYS A 215 -12.18 12.91 -5.50
C CYS A 215 -11.75 13.89 -4.39
N VAL A 216 -10.46 13.97 -4.09
CA VAL A 216 -9.92 14.88 -3.08
C VAL A 216 -10.19 16.35 -3.46
N ARG A 217 -9.92 16.74 -4.70
CA ARG A 217 -10.16 18.11 -5.20
C ARG A 217 -11.64 18.51 -5.16
N ASP A 218 -12.53 17.59 -5.49
CA ASP A 218 -13.96 17.86 -5.55
C ASP A 218 -14.61 17.92 -4.15
N ASN A 219 -14.07 17.22 -3.15
CA ASN A 219 -14.70 17.04 -1.84
C ASN A 219 -13.96 17.71 -0.67
N PHE A 220 -12.65 17.89 -0.77
CA PHE A 220 -11.80 18.32 0.34
C PHE A 220 -11.01 19.59 0.05
N GLY A 221 -10.27 19.67 -1.05
CA GLY A 221 -9.38 20.79 -1.34
C GLY A 221 -8.28 20.41 -2.32
N ASP A 222 -7.35 21.33 -2.57
CA ASP A 222 -6.22 21.12 -3.47
C ASP A 222 -4.96 20.82 -2.64
N PRO A 223 -4.53 19.55 -2.53
CA PRO A 223 -3.42 19.18 -1.66
C PRO A 223 -2.10 19.67 -2.24
N ALA A 224 -1.29 20.36 -1.44
CA ALA A 224 0.09 20.71 -1.80
C ALA A 224 1.07 19.56 -1.53
N VAL A 225 0.72 18.68 -0.59
CA VAL A 225 1.53 17.53 -0.18
C VAL A 225 0.68 16.27 -0.17
N TRP A 226 1.24 15.16 -0.63
CA TRP A 226 0.65 13.83 -0.54
C TRP A 226 1.61 12.82 0.13
N GLY A 227 1.24 12.32 1.31
CA GLY A 227 1.97 11.26 2.00
C GLY A 227 1.72 9.91 1.35
N ARG A 228 2.81 9.23 0.94
CA ARG A 228 2.75 7.95 0.23
C ARG A 228 3.82 6.98 0.69
N TYR A 229 3.46 5.71 0.69
CA TYR A 229 4.32 4.63 1.16
C TYR A 229 5.39 4.29 0.14
N LEU A 230 6.62 4.13 0.60
CA LEU A 230 7.78 3.83 -0.26
C LEU A 230 7.61 2.49 -0.98
N LEU A 231 7.16 1.48 -0.25
CA LEU A 231 6.94 0.12 -0.75
C LEU A 231 5.54 -0.37 -0.38
N THR A 232 5.11 -1.43 -1.07
CA THR A 232 3.84 -2.10 -0.78
C THR A 232 3.98 -2.98 0.46
N ASN A 233 3.13 -2.74 1.46
CA ASN A 233 2.96 -3.61 2.62
C ASN A 233 1.62 -4.34 2.47
N GLU A 234 1.66 -5.66 2.20
CA GLU A 234 0.49 -6.45 1.80
C GLU A 234 -0.68 -6.32 2.77
N GLY A 235 -1.83 -5.89 2.24
CA GLY A 235 -3.05 -5.72 3.03
C GLY A 235 -3.06 -4.49 3.95
N VAL A 236 -2.00 -3.68 3.93
CA VAL A 236 -1.85 -2.46 4.74
C VAL A 236 -1.77 -1.22 3.84
N SER A 237 -0.83 -1.18 2.89
CA SER A 237 -0.60 -0.03 2.03
C SER A 237 -0.05 -0.42 0.66
N TYR A 238 -0.34 0.41 -0.34
CA TYR A 238 0.29 0.34 -1.66
C TYR A 238 1.49 1.28 -1.71
N GLY A 239 2.61 0.78 -2.22
CA GLY A 239 3.82 1.56 -2.47
C GLY A 239 3.67 2.51 -3.66
N LEU A 240 4.55 3.51 -3.73
CA LEU A 240 4.69 4.43 -4.86
C LEU A 240 4.96 3.66 -6.17
N THR A 241 4.34 4.12 -7.26
CA THR A 241 4.65 3.67 -8.63
C THR A 241 5.09 4.85 -9.50
N ASP A 242 5.79 4.56 -10.60
CA ASP A 242 6.24 5.59 -11.55
C ASP A 242 5.05 6.43 -12.08
N GLU A 243 3.90 5.81 -12.36
CA GLU A 243 2.71 6.53 -12.82
C GLU A 243 2.12 7.45 -11.73
N GLU A 244 2.13 7.00 -10.48
CA GLU A 244 1.67 7.80 -9.34
C GLU A 244 2.59 8.99 -9.08
N ILE A 245 3.90 8.78 -9.16
CA ILE A 245 4.90 9.84 -9.02
C ILE A 245 4.71 10.88 -10.14
N GLU A 246 4.60 10.45 -11.40
CA GLU A 246 4.36 11.37 -12.52
C GLU A 246 3.04 12.15 -12.33
N LEU A 247 1.99 11.49 -11.86
CA LEU A 247 0.70 12.14 -11.60
C LEU A 247 0.83 13.25 -10.54
N LEU A 248 1.41 12.95 -9.38
CA LEU A 248 1.53 13.89 -8.27
C LEU A 248 2.42 15.08 -8.65
N LEU A 249 3.63 14.81 -9.12
CA LEU A 249 4.60 15.87 -9.45
C LEU A 249 4.13 16.74 -10.62
N SER A 250 3.47 16.18 -11.65
CA SER A 250 2.92 16.97 -12.76
C SER A 250 1.72 17.84 -12.36
N ASN A 251 1.17 17.63 -11.16
CA ASN A 251 0.10 18.43 -10.57
C ASN A 251 0.62 19.41 -9.49
N ASP A 252 1.94 19.61 -9.41
CA ASP A 252 2.60 20.46 -8.40
C ASP A 252 2.28 20.00 -6.96
N ILE A 253 2.22 18.67 -6.74
CA ILE A 253 1.99 18.06 -5.43
C ILE A 253 3.26 17.35 -4.98
N GLU A 254 3.85 17.81 -3.88
CA GLU A 254 5.05 17.22 -3.31
C GLU A 254 4.74 15.91 -2.59
N ILE A 255 5.67 14.94 -2.65
CA ILE A 255 5.47 13.62 -2.06
C ILE A 255 6.23 13.51 -0.74
N LEU A 256 5.49 13.20 0.35
CA LEU A 256 6.08 12.80 1.63
C LEU A 256 6.23 11.28 1.65
N VAL A 257 7.45 10.79 1.89
CA VAL A 257 7.80 9.37 1.71
C VAL A 257 7.75 8.62 3.04
N ILE A 258 6.95 7.55 3.10
CA ILE A 258 6.62 6.82 4.32
C ILE A 258 7.19 5.39 4.27
N TRP A 259 7.92 4.99 5.31
CA TRP A 259 8.38 3.62 5.52
C TRP A 259 7.55 2.93 6.60
N ASN A 260 6.86 1.83 6.28
CA ASN A 260 5.98 1.10 7.21
C ASN A 260 6.20 -0.41 7.24
N HIS A 261 7.41 -0.90 6.97
CA HIS A 261 7.70 -2.33 6.85
C HIS A 261 8.07 -3.03 8.18
N PHE A 262 7.96 -2.32 9.30
CA PHE A 262 8.14 -2.88 10.64
C PHE A 262 6.84 -2.89 11.45
N THR A 263 6.72 -3.85 12.34
CA THR A 263 5.69 -3.88 13.41
C THR A 263 6.29 -3.90 14.81
N ASP A 264 7.62 -3.88 14.90
CA ASP A 264 8.39 -3.85 16.15
C ASP A 264 9.50 -2.80 15.97
N GLY A 265 9.33 -1.66 16.63
CA GLY A 265 10.27 -0.55 16.64
C GLY A 265 11.21 -0.61 17.84
N THR A 266 11.73 -1.78 18.21
CA THR A 266 12.65 -1.89 19.36
C THR A 266 14.05 -2.34 18.96
N GLY A 267 15.05 -1.77 19.65
CA GLY A 267 16.46 -2.12 19.52
C GLY A 267 17.19 -1.40 18.38
N TYR A 268 18.44 -1.03 18.66
CA TYR A 268 19.29 -0.25 17.76
C TYR A 268 19.58 -0.95 16.44
N GLU A 269 20.01 -2.22 16.49
CA GLU A 269 20.32 -3.01 15.29
C GLU A 269 19.08 -3.15 14.38
N ASN A 270 17.88 -3.23 14.96
CA ASN A 270 16.64 -3.31 14.21
C ASN A 270 16.33 -1.97 13.50
N GLY A 271 16.45 -0.85 14.21
CA GLY A 271 16.30 0.48 13.60
C GLY A 271 17.28 0.72 12.46
N GLN A 272 18.52 0.23 12.59
CA GLN A 272 19.50 0.28 11.50
C GLN A 272 19.08 -0.58 10.30
N ASN A 273 18.56 -1.80 10.51
CA ASN A 273 18.15 -2.67 9.41
C ASN A 273 17.00 -2.05 8.62
N GLU A 274 15.95 -1.58 9.31
CA GLU A 274 14.80 -0.91 8.70
C GLU A 274 15.22 0.33 7.90
N ALA A 275 16.12 1.14 8.44
CA ALA A 275 16.63 2.31 7.75
C ALA A 275 17.48 1.94 6.51
N ASN A 276 18.29 0.89 6.57
CA ASN A 276 19.06 0.44 5.40
C ASN A 276 18.12 -0.01 4.28
N GLU A 277 17.08 -0.78 4.62
CA GLU A 277 16.07 -1.22 3.64
C GLU A 277 15.31 -0.03 3.03
N ALA A 278 14.91 0.94 3.85
CA ALA A 278 14.26 2.17 3.37
C ALA A 278 15.17 2.98 2.43
N VAL A 279 16.44 3.17 2.79
CA VAL A 279 17.43 3.90 1.98
C VAL A 279 17.70 3.19 0.65
N GLU A 280 17.83 1.86 0.66
CA GLU A 280 18.00 1.06 -0.56
C GLU A 280 16.77 1.16 -1.47
N ALA A 281 15.56 1.01 -0.91
CA ALA A 281 14.32 1.14 -1.66
C ALA A 281 14.14 2.55 -2.26
N ALA A 282 14.49 3.59 -1.51
CA ALA A 282 14.45 4.98 -1.99
C ALA A 282 15.41 5.19 -3.17
N ARG A 283 16.62 4.63 -3.11
CA ARG A 283 17.59 4.68 -4.22
C ARG A 283 17.07 3.96 -5.47
N ASP A 284 16.47 2.78 -5.28
CA ASP A 284 15.95 1.97 -6.38
C ASP A 284 14.78 2.65 -7.08
N LEU A 285 13.92 3.36 -6.33
CA LEU A 285 12.83 4.18 -6.86
C LEU A 285 13.31 5.52 -7.46
N GLY A 286 14.57 5.90 -7.21
CA GLY A 286 15.15 7.14 -7.74
C GLY A 286 14.71 8.40 -7.01
N ILE A 287 14.40 8.29 -5.71
CA ILE A 287 14.09 9.44 -4.86
C ILE A 287 15.30 10.41 -4.86
N PRO A 288 15.08 11.73 -5.02
CA PRO A 288 16.16 12.70 -4.94
C PRO A 288 16.88 12.71 -3.59
N GLU A 289 18.16 13.09 -3.60
CA GLU A 289 18.90 13.40 -2.36
C GLU A 289 18.17 14.49 -1.55
N GLU A 290 18.44 14.54 -0.25
CA GLU A 290 17.87 15.48 0.74
C GLU A 290 16.39 15.23 1.12
N VAL A 291 15.64 14.42 0.35
CA VAL A 291 14.27 14.01 0.70
C VAL A 291 14.25 13.24 2.02
N ALA A 292 13.26 13.53 2.87
CA ALA A 292 13.07 12.87 4.15
C ALA A 292 12.33 11.53 4.02
N LEU A 293 12.81 10.52 4.73
CA LEU A 293 12.16 9.21 4.86
C LEU A 293 11.53 9.09 6.25
N PHE A 294 10.21 8.92 6.33
CA PHE A 294 9.47 8.88 7.59
C PHE A 294 9.19 7.44 8.05
N ALA A 295 9.79 7.02 9.16
CA ALA A 295 9.42 5.76 9.82
C ALA A 295 8.01 5.85 10.43
N ASN A 296 7.11 4.97 10.00
CA ASN A 296 5.70 4.92 10.42
C ASN A 296 5.53 4.09 11.69
N VAL A 297 5.41 4.75 12.84
CA VAL A 297 5.16 4.09 14.13
C VAL A 297 3.66 4.07 14.42
N GLU A 298 3.04 2.91 14.22
CA GLU A 298 1.63 2.70 14.57
C GLU A 298 1.41 2.68 16.09
N PRO A 299 0.25 3.11 16.60
CA PRO A 299 -0.01 3.24 18.05
C PRO A 299 0.12 1.94 18.87
N ILE A 300 0.09 0.78 18.22
CA ILE A 300 0.19 -0.53 18.88
C ILE A 300 1.59 -1.15 18.77
N TYR A 301 2.49 -0.55 18.00
CA TYR A 301 3.84 -1.09 17.81
C TYR A 301 4.69 -0.74 19.04
N PRO A 302 5.44 -1.71 19.59
CA PRO A 302 6.42 -1.39 20.61
C PRO A 302 7.49 -0.49 19.98
N ILE A 303 7.93 0.53 20.71
CA ILE A 303 8.95 1.48 20.26
C ILE A 303 9.91 1.78 21.42
N ASP A 304 11.21 1.88 21.14
CA ASP A 304 12.20 2.35 22.11
C ASP A 304 13.19 3.37 21.53
N SER A 305 13.96 4.00 22.42
CA SER A 305 14.94 5.01 22.03
C SER A 305 16.07 4.45 21.17
N ASP A 306 16.42 3.18 21.36
CA ASP A 306 17.51 2.54 20.64
C ASP A 306 17.14 2.38 19.17
N PHE A 307 15.90 1.98 18.86
CA PHE A 307 15.40 1.93 17.47
C PHE A 307 15.41 3.30 16.80
N ILE A 308 14.87 4.32 17.46
CA ILE A 308 14.83 5.70 16.92
C ILE A 308 16.25 6.19 16.59
N GLN A 309 17.21 5.93 17.50
CA GLN A 309 18.61 6.25 17.26
C GLN A 309 19.19 5.46 16.08
N GLY A 310 18.94 4.15 16.00
CA GLY A 310 19.43 3.30 14.90
C GLY A 310 18.90 3.72 13.53
N TRP A 311 17.61 4.09 13.47
CA TRP A 311 16.99 4.66 12.27
C TRP A 311 17.65 5.98 11.89
N HIS A 312 17.73 6.92 12.85
CA HIS A 312 18.28 8.25 12.63
C HIS A 312 19.73 8.22 12.13
N ASP A 313 20.58 7.40 12.76
CA ASP A 313 21.99 7.28 12.42
C ASP A 313 22.17 6.83 10.97
N VAL A 314 21.41 5.81 10.52
CA VAL A 314 21.57 5.26 9.16
C VAL A 314 21.02 6.21 8.10
N VAL A 315 19.83 6.78 8.32
CA VAL A 315 19.24 7.70 7.33
C VAL A 315 20.10 8.97 7.21
N SER A 316 20.52 9.56 8.33
CA SER A 316 21.30 10.81 8.32
C SER A 316 22.75 10.64 7.83
N GLU A 317 23.31 9.42 7.88
CA GLU A 317 24.59 9.09 7.22
C GLU A 317 24.46 8.84 5.71
N SER A 318 23.22 8.71 5.20
CA SER A 318 22.92 8.55 3.78
C SER A 318 22.76 9.91 3.06
N GLU A 319 22.23 9.89 1.85
CA GLU A 319 21.83 11.06 1.09
C GLU A 319 20.45 11.63 1.47
N TYR A 320 19.69 10.95 2.33
CA TYR A 320 18.32 11.33 2.72
C TYR A 320 18.27 11.99 4.10
N SER A 321 17.14 12.65 4.39
CA SER A 321 16.85 13.23 5.70
C SER A 321 16.07 12.25 6.58
N SER A 322 16.32 12.26 7.88
CA SER A 322 15.63 11.38 8.83
C SER A 322 14.26 11.94 9.22
N GLY A 323 13.21 11.12 9.15
CA GLY A 323 11.86 11.46 9.60
C GLY A 323 11.22 10.35 10.43
N ILE A 324 10.26 10.72 11.27
CA ILE A 324 9.45 9.78 12.06
C ILE A 324 8.00 10.26 12.15
N TYR A 325 7.08 9.32 11.99
CA TYR A 325 5.65 9.55 12.11
C TYR A 325 5.05 8.75 13.27
N GLY A 326 4.09 9.35 13.97
CA GLY A 326 3.23 8.67 14.94
C GLY A 326 2.55 9.63 15.92
N ILE A 327 1.99 9.10 17.01
CA ILE A 327 1.30 9.92 18.02
C ILE A 327 2.31 10.49 19.02
N PHE A 328 2.65 11.78 18.89
CA PHE A 328 3.56 12.49 19.81
C PHE A 328 2.82 13.25 20.92
N ASP A 329 1.91 12.57 21.62
CA ASP A 329 1.35 13.06 22.88
C ASP A 329 2.27 12.64 24.06
N PRO A 330 2.55 13.50 25.06
CA PRO A 330 3.42 13.17 26.20
C PRO A 330 3.04 11.94 27.03
N SER A 331 1.83 11.39 26.83
CA SER A 331 1.36 10.15 27.46
C SER A 331 1.63 8.89 26.63
N GLU A 332 2.09 9.03 25.39
CA GLU A 332 2.38 7.92 24.47
C GLU A 332 3.82 7.43 24.56
N GLU A 333 4.03 6.13 24.26
CA GLU A 333 5.35 5.50 24.35
C GLU A 333 6.35 6.09 23.34
N LEU A 334 5.88 6.47 22.14
CA LEU A 334 6.70 7.09 21.10
C LEU A 334 7.30 8.42 21.56
N TYR A 335 6.50 9.29 22.20
CA TYR A 335 6.99 10.56 22.73
C TYR A 335 8.12 10.34 23.74
N VAL A 336 7.94 9.39 24.67
CA VAL A 336 8.93 9.06 25.70
C VAL A 336 10.20 8.46 25.08
N ALA A 337 10.06 7.56 24.10
CA ALA A 337 11.17 6.96 23.40
C ALA A 337 11.98 8.01 22.63
N PHE A 338 11.30 8.94 21.95
CA PHE A 338 11.94 10.02 21.21
C PHE A 338 12.70 10.97 22.12
N GLU A 339 12.10 11.43 23.23
CA GLU A 339 12.81 12.29 24.19
C GLU A 339 14.05 11.60 24.78
N ALA A 340 13.97 10.30 25.07
CA ALA A 340 15.10 9.53 25.56
C ALA A 340 16.21 9.38 24.50
N ALA A 341 15.85 9.19 23.22
CA ALA A 341 16.80 9.15 22.11
C ALA A 341 17.48 10.53 21.95
N ALA A 342 16.69 11.61 21.95
CA ALA A 342 17.17 12.99 21.88
C ALA A 342 18.07 13.41 23.06
N GLU A 343 17.82 12.88 24.27
CA GLU A 343 18.71 13.09 25.42
C GLU A 343 20.06 12.39 25.24
N ALA A 344 20.06 11.22 24.59
CA ALA A 344 21.27 10.46 24.29
C ALA A 344 22.06 11.05 23.10
N ASP A 345 21.37 11.53 22.08
CA ASP A 345 21.92 12.17 20.89
C ASP A 345 21.09 13.40 20.50
N SER A 346 21.68 14.59 20.67
CA SER A 346 20.99 15.84 20.37
C SER A 346 20.74 16.07 18.88
N SER A 347 21.45 15.36 17.98
CA SER A 347 21.21 15.48 16.54
C SER A 347 19.78 15.07 16.15
N ILE A 348 19.13 14.20 16.93
CA ILE A 348 17.73 13.82 16.71
C ILE A 348 16.80 15.04 16.80
N LEU A 349 17.05 16.00 17.69
CA LEU A 349 16.24 17.23 17.73
C LEU A 349 16.57 18.18 16.59
N ASP A 350 17.84 18.22 16.18
CA ASP A 350 18.35 19.19 15.20
C ASP A 350 18.13 18.75 13.75
N GLU A 351 17.93 17.45 13.49
CA GLU A 351 17.98 16.85 12.14
C GLU A 351 16.81 15.90 11.84
N MET A 352 16.14 15.29 12.83
CA MET A 352 15.00 14.39 12.59
C MET A 352 13.68 15.15 12.51
N TYR A 353 12.96 14.99 11.39
CA TYR A 353 11.64 15.55 11.17
C TYR A 353 10.55 14.72 11.87
N VAL A 354 9.68 15.39 12.61
CA VAL A 354 8.53 14.79 13.32
C VAL A 354 7.24 15.08 12.54
N TRP A 355 6.54 14.05 12.11
CA TRP A 355 5.17 14.15 11.62
C TRP A 355 4.23 13.55 12.68
N THR A 356 3.43 14.39 13.33
CA THR A 356 2.61 13.95 14.46
C THR A 356 1.17 13.66 14.05
N ALA A 357 0.56 12.64 14.66
CA ALA A 357 -0.88 12.36 14.61
C ALA A 357 -1.65 12.88 15.85
N ALA A 358 -1.03 13.79 16.61
CA ALA A 358 -1.60 14.38 17.82
C ALA A 358 -1.70 15.92 17.75
N PRO A 359 -2.82 16.53 18.19
CA PRO A 359 -4.09 15.88 18.53
C PRO A 359 -4.89 15.47 17.28
N ASN A 360 -5.84 14.54 17.41
CA ASN A 360 -6.77 14.24 16.31
C ASN A 360 -8.04 15.10 16.45
N GLU A 361 -8.20 16.07 15.56
CA GLU A 361 -9.34 17.01 15.48
C GLU A 361 -10.46 16.53 14.54
N GLY A 362 -10.16 15.50 13.74
CA GLY A 362 -11.06 14.89 12.78
C GLY A 362 -10.96 15.47 11.37
N ILE A 363 -11.48 14.72 10.40
CA ILE A 363 -11.43 15.05 8.98
C ILE A 363 -12.19 16.35 8.67
N THR A 364 -11.55 17.25 7.93
CA THR A 364 -12.17 18.47 7.38
C THR A 364 -11.70 18.73 5.95
N THR A 365 -12.41 19.60 5.24
CA THR A 365 -11.93 20.18 3.98
C THR A 365 -10.77 21.15 4.25
N GLU A 366 -9.96 21.46 3.25
CA GLU A 366 -8.90 22.48 3.32
C GLU A 366 -9.41 23.82 3.87
N GLU A 367 -10.54 24.33 3.36
CA GLU A 367 -11.14 25.61 3.82
C GLU A 367 -11.51 25.59 5.30
N ASN A 368 -11.76 24.40 5.86
CA ASN A 368 -12.18 24.20 7.25
C ASN A 368 -11.10 23.48 8.07
N ALA A 369 -9.84 23.46 7.60
CA ALA A 369 -8.72 22.92 8.37
C ALA A 369 -8.62 23.62 9.74
N PRO A 370 -8.23 22.89 10.80
CA PRO A 370 -8.04 23.48 12.11
C PRO A 370 -6.90 24.52 12.10
N GLU A 371 -6.86 25.37 13.12
CA GLU A 371 -5.68 26.20 13.37
C GLU A 371 -4.48 25.28 13.66
N TYR A 372 -3.33 25.55 13.03
CA TYR A 372 -2.14 24.71 13.15
C TYR A 372 -1.64 24.69 14.61
N ASN A 373 -1.83 23.57 15.29
CA ASN A 373 -1.47 23.38 16.69
C ASN A 373 -1.11 21.91 17.01
N PRO A 374 -0.09 21.33 16.35
CA PRO A 374 0.37 19.97 16.64
C PRO A 374 0.96 19.82 18.05
N GLU A 375 0.88 18.61 18.58
CA GLU A 375 1.64 18.16 19.75
C GLU A 375 2.87 17.36 19.33
N TYR A 376 4.04 17.79 19.80
CA TYR A 376 5.33 17.20 19.49
C TYR A 376 6.39 17.58 20.55
N PRO A 377 7.53 16.88 20.64
CA PRO A 377 8.58 17.19 21.62
C PRO A 377 9.19 18.58 21.43
N ASP A 378 9.42 19.29 22.54
CA ASP A 378 9.99 20.64 22.55
C ASP A 378 11.36 20.68 21.84
N GLY A 379 11.46 21.48 20.79
CA GLY A 379 12.70 21.71 20.05
C GLY A 379 12.97 20.73 18.91
N ALA A 380 12.10 19.75 18.67
CA ALA A 380 12.17 18.91 17.48
C ALA A 380 11.77 19.69 16.21
N LEU A 381 12.24 19.23 15.05
CA LEU A 381 11.82 19.74 13.75
C LEU A 381 10.42 19.22 13.42
N ILE A 382 9.41 20.06 13.46
CA ILE A 382 8.05 19.67 13.04
C ILE A 382 7.96 19.63 11.51
N ALA A 383 7.54 18.50 10.97
CA ALA A 383 7.27 18.27 9.56
C ALA A 383 5.82 18.62 9.23
N GLY A 384 4.90 18.12 10.06
CA GLY A 384 3.49 18.27 9.83
C GLY A 384 2.64 17.59 10.89
N TRP A 385 1.34 17.65 10.66
CA TRP A 385 0.31 17.22 11.58
C TRP A 385 -0.81 16.52 10.83
N GLN A 386 -0.96 15.22 11.06
CA GLN A 386 -2.15 14.48 10.68
C GLN A 386 -3.25 14.75 11.71
N TYR A 387 -4.17 15.65 11.36
CA TYR A 387 -5.21 16.09 12.28
C TYR A 387 -6.51 15.29 12.11
N GLY A 388 -6.67 14.52 11.04
CA GLY A 388 -7.86 13.71 10.80
C GLY A 388 -7.52 12.41 10.07
N ILE A 389 -8.23 11.35 10.44
CA ILE A 389 -8.00 9.98 9.96
C ILE A 389 -9.28 9.41 9.32
N ASP A 390 -9.11 8.63 8.26
CA ASP A 390 -10.09 7.77 7.59
C ASP A 390 -11.31 8.53 7.05
N ALA A 391 -11.07 9.42 6.09
CA ALA A 391 -12.13 10.09 5.35
C ALA A 391 -12.88 9.10 4.46
N GLU A 392 -14.05 8.61 4.90
CA GLU A 392 -14.87 7.64 4.15
C GLU A 392 -15.16 8.01 2.67
N THR A 393 -15.12 9.31 2.33
CA THR A 393 -15.46 9.78 0.98
C THR A 393 -14.38 9.49 -0.05
N CYS A 394 -13.10 9.65 0.29
CA CYS A 394 -11.99 9.43 -0.63
C CYS A 394 -10.90 8.49 -0.07
N ASN A 395 -11.07 7.90 1.12
CA ASN A 395 -10.08 7.02 1.74
C ASN A 395 -8.70 7.67 1.92
N ILE A 396 -8.70 8.86 2.52
CA ILE A 396 -7.51 9.67 2.83
C ILE A 396 -7.50 10.09 4.29
N ASP A 397 -6.33 10.49 4.76
CA ASP A 397 -6.14 11.24 5.99
C ASP A 397 -5.84 12.70 5.65
N THR A 398 -6.15 13.64 6.56
CA THR A 398 -6.00 15.08 6.32
C THR A 398 -4.91 15.68 7.18
N ASN A 399 -4.05 16.49 6.55
CA ASN A 399 -2.81 16.98 7.13
C ASN A 399 -2.64 18.49 6.99
N LEU A 400 -1.90 19.08 7.92
CA LEU A 400 -1.27 20.39 7.77
C LEU A 400 0.25 20.22 7.92
N PHE A 401 1.01 20.74 6.98
CA PHE A 401 2.46 20.66 6.96
C PHE A 401 3.09 22.01 7.29
N ASP A 402 4.19 22.00 8.04
CA ASP A 402 5.01 23.20 8.26
C ASP A 402 5.70 23.55 6.94
N GLY A 403 5.64 24.79 6.48
CA GLY A 403 6.18 25.11 5.16
C GLY A 403 7.70 24.91 5.02
N ASN A 404 8.45 24.80 6.11
CA ASN A 404 9.87 24.46 6.02
C ASN A 404 10.11 23.00 5.61
N VAL A 405 9.12 22.10 5.82
CA VAL A 405 9.23 20.69 5.43
C VAL A 405 9.31 20.51 3.91
N LEU A 406 8.76 21.45 3.13
CA LEU A 406 8.70 21.35 1.67
C LEU A 406 10.09 21.20 1.03
N ASN A 407 11.13 21.70 1.69
CA ASN A 407 12.52 21.56 1.21
C ASN A 407 13.07 20.12 1.32
N VAL A 408 12.37 19.22 1.99
CA VAL A 408 12.77 17.81 2.18
C VAL A 408 11.68 16.86 1.68
N LEU A 409 10.74 17.33 0.86
CA LEU A 409 9.78 16.48 0.16
C LEU A 409 10.24 16.27 -1.28
N TRP A 410 9.68 15.25 -1.94
CA TRP A 410 10.00 14.98 -3.34
C TRP A 410 9.16 15.89 -4.25
N GLU A 411 9.85 16.77 -4.98
CA GLU A 411 9.32 17.70 -6.00
C GLU A 411 9.63 17.32 -7.47
#